data_AF-A0A820W712-F1
#
_entry.id   AF-A0A820W712-F1
#
_cell.length_a   1.000
_cell.length_b   1.000
_cell.length_c   1.000
_cell.angle_alpha   90.00
_cell.angle_beta   90.00
_cell.angle_gamma   90.00
#
_symmetry.space_group_name_H-M   'P 1'
#
loop_
_entity.id
_entity.type
_entity.pdbx_description
1 polymer ?
#
loop_
_entity_poly.entity_id
_entity_poly.type
_entity_poly.pdbx_seq_one_letter_code
_entity_poly.pdbx_strand_id
1 'polypeptide(L)'
;MLDMTFCHNLSSIFFSTVQLIIVANRPFIKVGFENWNEQQYFAFHLKDDDSVEFNRLQVIFPGIVGLKYRDSRTNYWNIFFAGGGYIKPQPGEHWIPDILYVPAYPT
;
A
#
# COMPACT_ATOMS: atom_id res chain seq x y z
N MET A 1 -28.18 34.23 40.05
CA MET A 1 -27.41 35.07 39.11
C MET A 1 -26.02 34.44 39.01
N LEU A 2 -25.56 33.80 37.94
CA LEU A 2 -26.06 33.55 36.58
C LEU A 2 -26.40 32.06 36.38
N ASP A 3 -27.51 31.79 35.71
CA ASP A 3 -27.80 30.52 35.04
C ASP A 3 -27.64 30.80 33.53
N MET A 4 -27.01 29.89 32.78
CA MET A 4 -27.20 29.75 31.33
C MET A 4 -26.57 28.45 30.84
N THR A 5 -27.42 27.46 30.69
CA THR A 5 -27.25 26.40 29.70
C THR A 5 -27.18 27.06 28.32
N PHE A 6 -26.03 26.98 27.62
CA PHE A 6 -26.00 27.18 26.17
C PHE A 6 -25.22 26.04 25.52
N CYS A 7 -26.03 25.15 24.94
CA CYS A 7 -25.78 24.33 23.79
C CYS A 7 -24.45 24.53 23.02
N HIS A 8 -23.89 23.39 22.64
CA HIS A 8 -23.35 23.18 21.30
C HIS A 8 -22.23 24.15 20.87
N ASN A 9 -20.99 23.78 21.19
CA ASN A 9 -19.95 23.84 20.18
C ASN A 9 -19.06 22.61 20.27
N LEU A 10 -19.33 21.69 19.35
CA LEU A 10 -18.38 20.71 18.83
C LEU A 10 -17.02 21.37 18.61
N SER A 11 -15.98 21.01 19.39
CA SER A 11 -14.57 20.97 18.94
C SER A 11 -13.59 20.78 20.11
N SER A 12 -13.57 19.63 20.79
CA SER A 12 -12.37 19.31 21.61
C SER A 12 -12.21 17.83 21.96
N ILE A 13 -12.59 16.92 21.06
CA ILE A 13 -11.95 15.59 21.06
C ILE A 13 -10.62 15.76 20.30
N PHE A 14 -9.71 16.53 20.88
CA PHE A 14 -8.32 16.60 20.45
C PHE A 14 -7.54 15.76 21.46
N PHE A 15 -7.34 14.50 21.13
CA PHE A 15 -6.12 13.74 21.39
C PHE A 15 -6.34 12.37 20.76
N SER A 16 -6.17 12.31 19.44
CA SER A 16 -5.84 11.05 18.78
C SER A 16 -4.52 10.59 19.39
N THR A 17 -4.55 9.54 20.20
CA THR A 17 -3.36 8.73 20.43
C THR A 17 -3.01 8.09 19.11
N VAL A 18 -2.24 8.81 18.29
CA VAL A 18 -1.37 8.22 17.29
C VAL A 18 -0.44 7.32 18.10
N GLN A 19 -0.76 6.04 18.18
CA GLN A 19 0.18 5.05 18.65
C GLN A 19 1.33 5.07 17.66
N LEU A 20 2.40 5.77 18.02
CA LEU A 20 3.69 5.71 17.34
C LEU A 20 4.28 4.33 17.64
N ILE A 21 3.80 3.32 16.93
CA ILE A 21 4.45 2.02 16.88
C ILE A 21 5.74 2.26 16.11
N ILE A 22 6.87 2.04 16.77
CA ILE A 22 8.17 1.85 16.12
C ILE A 22 8.01 0.61 15.23
N VAL A 23 7.61 0.81 13.98
CA VAL A 23 7.51 -0.25 12.99
C VAL A 23 8.94 -0.71 12.74
N ALA A 24 9.24 -1.97 13.07
CA ALA A 24 10.47 -2.61 12.66
C ALA A 24 10.76 -2.27 11.19
N ASN A 25 11.97 -1.79 10.88
CA ASN A 25 12.51 -1.42 9.55
C ASN A 25 12.41 -2.57 8.52
N ARG A 26 11.22 -3.11 8.28
CA ARG A 26 10.98 -4.14 7.30
C ARG A 26 10.61 -3.46 5.99
N PRO A 27 11.32 -3.75 4.89
CA PRO A 27 11.03 -3.14 3.62
C PRO A 27 9.59 -3.50 3.22
N PHE A 28 8.90 -2.54 2.62
CA PHE A 28 7.53 -2.68 2.17
C PHE A 28 7.35 -2.06 0.79
N ILE A 29 6.32 -2.52 0.08
CA ILE A 29 5.89 -1.94 -1.19
C ILE A 29 4.56 -1.22 -1.02
N LYS A 30 4.40 -0.13 -1.75
CA LYS A 30 3.16 0.65 -1.82
C LYS A 30 2.30 0.07 -2.93
N VAL A 31 1.12 -0.44 -2.62
CA VAL A 31 0.19 -0.99 -3.62
C VAL A 31 -1.13 -0.23 -3.59
N GLY A 32 -1.61 0.21 -4.75
CA GLY A 32 -2.85 0.99 -4.86
C GLY A 32 -3.40 1.02 -6.28
N PHE A 33 -4.55 1.66 -6.47
CA PHE A 33 -5.16 1.75 -7.80
C PHE A 33 -4.50 2.84 -8.66
N GLU A 34 -4.60 2.70 -9.98
CA GLU A 34 -3.94 3.62 -10.93
C GLU A 34 -4.36 5.09 -10.77
N ASN A 35 -5.60 5.34 -10.33
CA ASN A 35 -6.14 6.68 -10.12
C ASN A 35 -5.89 7.23 -8.70
N TRP A 36 -5.16 6.51 -7.86
CA TRP A 36 -4.82 6.95 -6.51
C TRP A 36 -3.61 7.86 -6.53
N ASN A 37 -3.60 8.86 -5.64
CA ASN A 37 -2.39 9.66 -5.41
C ASN A 37 -1.42 8.92 -4.49
N GLU A 38 -0.18 9.41 -4.38
CA GLU A 38 0.90 8.75 -3.62
C GLU A 38 0.63 8.60 -2.11
N GLN A 39 -0.40 9.29 -1.57
CA GLN A 39 -0.80 9.18 -0.16
C GLN A 39 -1.88 8.11 0.08
N GLN A 40 -2.48 7.59 -0.99
CA GLN A 40 -3.52 6.58 -0.96
C GLN A 40 -2.93 5.25 -1.42
N TYR A 41 -2.49 4.41 -0.48
CA TYR A 41 -1.96 3.08 -0.77
C TYR A 41 -2.11 2.13 0.41
N PHE A 42 -2.02 0.84 0.13
CA PHE A 42 -1.82 -0.21 1.12
C PHE A 42 -0.34 -0.60 1.14
N ALA A 43 0.25 -0.67 2.33
CA ALA A 43 1.63 -1.10 2.51
C ALA A 43 1.70 -2.62 2.73
N PHE A 44 2.42 -3.32 1.84
CA PHE A 44 2.67 -4.75 1.99
C PHE A 44 4.13 -4.99 2.35
N HIS A 45 4.37 -5.63 3.49
CA HIS A 45 5.71 -5.94 3.96
C HIS A 45 6.29 -7.09 3.14
N LEU A 46 7.54 -6.96 2.75
CA LEU A 46 8.30 -8.00 2.08
C LEU A 46 8.72 -9.09 3.08
N LYS A 47 8.86 -10.30 2.57
CA LYS A 47 9.56 -11.40 3.25
C LYS A 47 11.07 -11.20 3.17
N ASP A 48 11.80 -12.03 3.89
CA ASP A 48 13.27 -12.01 3.91
C ASP A 48 13.90 -12.29 2.53
N ASP A 49 13.15 -12.89 1.61
CA ASP A 49 13.59 -13.19 0.24
C ASP A 49 13.12 -12.16 -0.80
N ASP A 50 12.69 -10.97 -0.36
CA ASP A 50 12.09 -9.91 -1.18
C ASP A 50 10.80 -10.30 -1.90
N SER A 51 10.11 -11.36 -1.46
CA SER A 51 8.79 -11.70 -1.99
C SER A 51 7.65 -11.04 -1.21
N VAL A 52 6.50 -10.85 -1.85
CA VAL A 52 5.24 -10.46 -1.20
C VAL A 52 4.23 -11.60 -1.30
N GLU A 53 3.49 -11.86 -0.22
CA GLU A 53 2.45 -12.90 -0.20
C GLU A 53 1.29 -12.52 -1.11
N PHE A 54 1.05 -13.34 -2.12
CA PHE A 54 -0.02 -13.11 -3.08
C PHE A 54 -1.40 -13.18 -2.44
N ASN A 55 -1.62 -14.11 -1.51
CA ASN A 55 -2.90 -14.26 -0.81
C ASN A 55 -3.29 -12.99 -0.04
N ARG A 56 -2.31 -12.27 0.54
CA ARG A 56 -2.58 -11.01 1.24
C ARG A 56 -3.03 -9.92 0.28
N LEU A 57 -2.43 -9.88 -0.91
CA LEU A 57 -2.85 -8.97 -1.97
C LEU A 57 -4.24 -9.32 -2.48
N GLN A 58 -4.57 -10.60 -2.68
CA GLN A 58 -5.87 -11.05 -3.16
C GLN A 58 -7.03 -10.72 -2.20
N VAL A 59 -6.79 -10.64 -0.90
CA VAL A 59 -7.81 -10.23 0.09
C VAL A 59 -8.26 -8.79 -0.15
N ILE A 60 -7.33 -7.90 -0.52
CA ILE A 60 -7.63 -6.47 -0.76
C ILE A 60 -8.03 -6.25 -2.22
N PHE A 61 -7.37 -6.94 -3.14
CA PHE A 61 -7.53 -6.81 -4.58
C PHE A 61 -7.98 -8.16 -5.16
N PRO A 62 -9.27 -8.49 -5.11
CA PRO A 62 -9.76 -9.79 -5.56
C PRO A 62 -9.61 -9.95 -7.07
N GLY A 63 -9.12 -11.12 -7.51
CA GLY A 63 -8.98 -11.45 -8.94
C GLY A 63 -7.69 -10.95 -9.61
N ILE A 64 -6.76 -10.39 -8.85
CA ILE A 64 -5.44 -10.02 -9.38
C ILE A 64 -4.66 -11.24 -9.83
N VAL A 65 -3.76 -11.04 -10.79
CA VAL A 65 -2.80 -12.04 -11.29
C VAL A 65 -1.35 -11.61 -11.07
N GLY A 66 -1.13 -10.36 -10.65
CA GLY A 66 0.20 -9.81 -10.46
C GLY A 66 0.18 -8.36 -9.97
N LEU A 67 1.35 -7.74 -9.98
CA LEU A 67 1.54 -6.30 -9.77
C LEU A 67 2.21 -5.72 -11.00
N LYS A 68 1.84 -4.51 -11.38
CA LYS A 68 2.47 -3.74 -12.44
C LYS A 68 2.95 -2.40 -11.91
N TYR A 69 3.99 -1.85 -12.51
CA TYR A 69 4.41 -0.47 -12.26
C TYR A 69 4.78 0.21 -13.55
N ARG A 70 4.73 1.54 -13.54
CA ARG A 70 5.11 2.37 -14.67
C ARG A 70 6.53 2.87 -14.46
N ASP A 71 7.43 2.49 -15.36
CA ASP A 71 8.80 2.99 -15.34
C ASP A 71 8.82 4.46 -15.77
N SER A 72 9.34 5.35 -14.93
CA SER A 72 9.37 6.80 -15.21
C SER A 72 10.31 7.17 -16.36
N ARG A 73 11.31 6.35 -16.67
CA ARG A 73 12.30 6.61 -17.73
C ARG A 73 11.77 6.23 -19.10
N THR A 74 11.12 5.07 -19.18
CA THR A 74 10.67 4.48 -20.44
C THR A 74 9.17 4.65 -20.66
N ASN A 75 8.43 5.03 -19.63
CA ASN A 75 6.98 5.18 -19.63
C ASN A 75 6.20 3.89 -19.93
N TYR A 76 6.87 2.73 -19.92
CA TYR A 76 6.28 1.42 -20.14
C TYR A 76 5.80 0.78 -18.83
N TRP A 77 4.81 -0.11 -18.96
CA TRP A 77 4.35 -0.95 -17.87
C TRP A 77 5.22 -2.20 -17.76
N ASN A 78 5.77 -2.41 -16.58
CA ASN A 78 6.46 -3.64 -16.20
C ASN A 78 5.55 -4.44 -15.27
N ILE A 79 5.48 -5.75 -15.45
CA ILE A 79 4.53 -6.64 -14.75
C ILE A 79 5.28 -7.77 -14.05
N PHE A 80 4.96 -7.96 -12.78
CA PHE A 80 5.36 -9.08 -11.95
C PHE A 80 4.18 -10.02 -11.75
N PHE A 81 4.27 -11.22 -12.31
CA PHE A 81 3.23 -12.23 -12.16
C PHE A 81 3.35 -12.97 -10.83
N ALA A 82 2.21 -13.39 -10.29
CA ALA A 82 2.19 -14.28 -9.15
C ALA A 82 2.62 -15.70 -9.54
N GLY A 83 3.54 -16.28 -8.76
CA GLY A 83 4.02 -17.64 -8.90
C GLY A 83 4.21 -18.30 -7.54
N GLY A 84 3.71 -19.53 -7.36
CA GLY A 84 3.91 -20.29 -6.12
C GLY A 84 3.31 -19.64 -4.87
N GLY A 85 2.29 -18.78 -5.00
CA GLY A 85 1.67 -18.05 -3.87
C GLY A 85 2.37 -16.74 -3.50
N TYR A 86 3.35 -16.31 -4.30
CA TYR A 86 4.15 -15.12 -4.06
C TYR A 86 4.23 -14.26 -5.32
N ILE A 87 4.50 -12.97 -5.14
CA ILE A 87 4.99 -12.10 -6.21
C ILE A 87 6.42 -11.71 -5.86
N LYS A 88 7.33 -11.87 -6.82
CA LYS A 88 8.75 -11.56 -6.67
C LYS A 88 9.26 -10.87 -7.93
N PRO A 89 10.20 -9.92 -7.83
CA PRO A 89 10.93 -9.40 -8.98
C PRO A 89 11.63 -10.52 -9.76
N GLN A 90 11.91 -10.31 -11.05
CA GLN A 90 12.68 -11.29 -11.82
C GLN A 90 14.13 -11.37 -11.28
N PRO A 91 14.87 -12.47 -11.52
CA PRO A 91 16.26 -12.55 -11.10
C PRO A 91 17.10 -11.37 -11.61
N GLY A 92 17.73 -10.63 -10.69
CA GLY A 92 18.50 -9.41 -11.00
C GLY A 92 17.69 -8.11 -10.95
N GLU A 93 16.39 -8.18 -10.69
CA GLU A 93 15.54 -7.03 -10.42
C GLU A 93 15.29 -6.87 -8.92
N HIS A 94 14.96 -5.64 -8.52
CA HIS A 94 14.61 -5.31 -7.15
C HIS A 94 13.33 -4.47 -7.15
N TRP A 95 12.61 -4.47 -6.02
CA TRP A 95 11.53 -3.51 -5.81
C TRP A 95 12.10 -2.09 -5.86
N ILE A 96 11.43 -1.22 -6.60
CA ILE A 96 11.83 0.18 -6.72
C ILE A 96 11.23 0.93 -5.54
N PRO A 97 12.05 1.58 -4.72
CA PRO A 97 11.56 2.35 -3.58
C PRO A 97 10.65 3.48 -4.07
N ASP A 98 9.66 3.81 -3.25
CA ASP A 98 8.75 4.95 -3.45
C ASP A 98 7.88 4.94 -4.71
N ILE A 99 7.80 3.83 -5.44
CA ILE A 99 6.83 3.65 -6.53
C ILE A 99 5.51 3.07 -6.01
N LEU A 100 4.40 3.55 -6.59
CA LEU A 100 3.09 2.94 -6.45
C LEU A 100 2.95 1.75 -7.42
N TYR A 101 2.85 0.55 -6.86
CA TYR A 101 2.52 -0.65 -7.61
C TYR A 101 1.01 -0.76 -7.79
N VAL A 102 0.58 -1.06 -9.01
CA VAL A 102 -0.82 -1.19 -9.39
C VAL A 102 -1.16 -2.68 -9.55
N PRO A 103 -2.31 -3.16 -9.05
CA PRO A 103 -2.75 -4.52 -9.31
C PRO A 103 -2.90 -4.81 -10.81
N ALA A 104 -2.36 -5.94 -11.26
CA ALA A 104 -2.57 -6.45 -12.61
C ALA A 104 -3.71 -7.47 -12.59
N TYR A 105 -4.68 -7.29 -13.48
CA TYR A 105 -5.83 -8.17 -13.66
C TYR A 105 -5.70 -8.90 -15.00
N PRO A 106 -6.28 -10.10 -15.14
CA PRO A 106 -6.37 -10.76 -16.44
C PRO A 106 -7.17 -9.88 -17.40
N THR A 107 -6.64 -9.69 -18.60
CA THR A 107 -7.35 -9.07 -19.74
C THR A 107 -8.29 -10.06 -20.39
#